data_AF-A0A0V0HGY6-F1
#
_entry.id   AF-A0A0V0HGY6-F1
#
_cell.length_a   1.000
_cell.length_b   1.000
_cell.length_c   1.000
_cell.angle_alpha   90.00
_cell.angle_beta   90.00
_cell.angle_gamma   90.00
#
_symmetry.space_group_name_H-M   'P 1'
#
loop_
_entity.id
_entity.type
_entity.pdbx_description
1 polymer ?
#
loop_
_entity_poly.entity_id
_entity_poly.type
_entity_poly.pdbx_seq_one_letter_code
_entity_poly.pdbx_strand_id
1 'polypeptide(L)' 'MLLSNITGSAKISIPMTIVVSGIAKMFVGELIETAKMVMAERKDTGPIRPCHIREAYRRLKLEGKIPKKSVPRLFR' A
#
# COMPACT_ATOMS: atom_id res chain seq x y z
N MET A 1 -5.18 6.81 17.07
CA MET A 1 -4.52 6.80 15.73
C MET A 1 -3.95 5.40 15.53
N LEU A 2 -4.01 4.76 14.34
CA LEU A 2 -3.54 3.35 14.18
C LEU A 2 -2.14 3.11 14.79
N LEU A 3 -1.23 4.08 14.62
CA LEU A 3 0.10 4.04 15.21
C LEU A 3 0.09 3.90 16.74
N SER A 4 -0.73 4.64 17.47
CA SER A 4 -0.78 4.59 18.95
C SER A 4 -1.25 3.22 19.46
N ASN A 5 -2.15 2.59 18.70
CA ASN A 5 -2.67 1.26 19.03
C ASN A 5 -1.65 0.15 18.76
N ILE A 6 -0.81 0.31 17.73
CA ILE A 6 0.20 -0.69 17.34
C ILE A 6 1.45 -0.59 18.23
N THR A 7 1.89 0.62 18.58
CA THR A 7 3.12 0.81 19.37
C THR A 7 2.92 0.60 20.86
N GLY A 8 1.67 0.56 21.35
CA GLY A 8 1.36 0.50 22.79
C GLY A 8 1.79 1.74 23.58
N SER A 9 2.32 2.77 22.90
CA SER A 9 2.76 4.01 23.52
C SER A 9 1.66 5.05 23.40
N ALA A 10 1.24 5.60 24.55
CA ALA A 10 0.26 6.67 24.61
C ALA A 10 0.73 7.98 23.97
N LYS A 11 2.05 8.13 23.74
CA LYS A 11 2.66 9.35 23.18
C LYS A 11 3.35 9.03 21.86
N ILE A 12 2.67 9.32 20.75
CA ILE A 12 3.28 9.41 19.44
C ILE A 12 3.47 10.88 19.09
N SER A 13 4.69 11.25 18.68
CA SER A 13 5.00 12.62 18.32
C SER A 13 4.35 13.02 17.00
N ILE A 14 3.94 14.29 16.88
CA ILE A 14 3.37 14.84 15.65
C ILE A 14 4.30 14.63 14.44
N PRO A 15 5.63 14.85 14.53
CA PRO A 15 6.54 14.56 13.41
C PRO A 15 6.49 13.11 12.94
N MET A 16 6.35 12.14 13.84
CA MET A 16 6.24 10.73 13.48
C MET A 16 4.98 10.47 12.64
N THR A 17 3.85 11.07 13.04
CA THR A 17 2.59 11.03 12.29
C THR A 17 2.74 11.61 10.89
N ILE A 18 3.44 12.74 10.74
CA ILE A 18 3.68 13.38 9.45
C ILE A 18 4.49 12.45 8.53
N VAL A 19 5.57 11.86 9.04
CA VAL A 19 6.43 10.94 8.27
C VAL A 19 5.64 9.72 7.79
N VAL A 20 4.91 9.06 8.69
CA VAL A 20 4.11 7.88 8.31
C VAL A 20 3.03 8.23 7.28
N SER A 21 2.41 9.40 7.41
CA SER A 21 1.42 9.88 6.45
C SER A 21 2.06 10.14 5.08
N GLY A 22 3.28 10.67 5.04
CA GLY A 22 4.07 10.84 3.82
C GLY A 22 4.38 9.52 3.13
N ILE A 23 4.87 8.53 3.87
CA ILE A 23 5.14 7.18 3.34
C ILE A 23 3.87 6.53 2.81
N ALA A 24 2.76 6.62 3.56
CA ALA A 24 1.46 6.11 3.13
C ALA A 24 0.97 6.79 1.84
N LYS A 25 1.15 8.11 1.71
CA LYS A 25 0.79 8.86 0.50
C LYS A 25 1.59 8.40 -0.71
N MET A 26 2.91 8.24 -0.58
CA MET A 26 3.76 7.74 -1.66
C MET A 26 3.33 6.35 -2.11
N PHE A 27 3.09 5.45 -1.14
CA PHE A 27 2.62 4.09 -1.42
C PHE A 27 1.27 4.06 -2.16
N VAL A 28 0.30 4.83 -1.69
CA VAL A 28 -1.02 4.90 -2.33
C VAL A 28 -0.92 5.52 -3.73
N GLY A 29 -0.07 6.54 -3.92
CA GLY A 29 0.17 7.15 -5.23
C GLY A 29 0.61 6.13 -6.29
N GLU A 30 1.67 5.38 -6.00
CA GLU A 30 2.20 4.37 -6.92
C GLU A 30 1.22 3.22 -7.18
N LEU A 31 0.49 2.79 -6.13
CA LEU A 31 -0.54 1.76 -6.25
C LEU A 31 -1.67 2.19 -7.20
N ILE A 32 -2.13 3.44 -7.10
CA ILE A 32 -3.22 3.97 -7.91
C ILE A 32 -2.77 4.25 -9.35
N GLU A 33 -1.55 4.76 -9.55
CA GLU A 33 -0.95 4.93 -10.87
C GLU A 33 -0.87 3.58 -11.60
N THR A 34 -0.36 2.55 -10.92
CA THR A 34 -0.30 1.19 -11.47
C THR A 34 -1.69 0.62 -11.75
N ALA A 35 -2.68 0.90 -10.90
CA ALA A 35 -4.06 0.47 -11.15
C ALA A 35 -4.67 1.17 -12.37
N LYS A 36 -4.32 2.43 -12.64
CA LYS A 36 -4.72 3.13 -13.87
C LYS A 36 -4.06 2.53 -15.11
N MET A 37 -2.80 2.10 -15.03
CA MET A 37 -2.16 1.35 -16.12
C MET A 37 -2.90 0.04 -16.42
N VAL A 38 -3.25 -0.73 -15.37
CA VAL A 38 -4.04 -1.97 -15.52
C VAL A 38 -5.39 -1.71 -16.22
N MET A 39 -6.06 -0.59 -15.90
CA MET A 39 -7.30 -0.22 -16.58
C MET A 39 -7.10 0.08 -18.06
N ALA A 40 -6.08 0.87 -18.38
CA ALA A 40 -5.77 1.24 -19.76
C ALA A 40 -5.44 0.02 -20.62
N GLU A 41 -4.61 -0.89 -20.11
CA GLU A 41 -4.26 -2.15 -20.79
C GLU A 41 -5.50 -3.03 -21.08
N ARG A 42 -6.47 -3.02 -20.16
CA ARG A 42 -7.73 -3.78 -20.30
C ARG A 42 -8.80 -3.04 -21.09
N LYS A 43 -8.54 -1.79 -21.49
CA LYS A 43 -9.52 -0.89 -22.13
C LYS A 43 -10.77 -0.67 -21.26
N ASP A 44 -10.60 -0.76 -19.94
CA ASP A 44 -11.67 -0.52 -18.96
C ASP A 44 -11.86 0.99 -18.76
N THR A 45 -13.12 1.44 -18.76
CA THR A 45 -13.48 2.84 -18.51
C THR A 45 -14.23 2.99 -17.17
N GLY A 46 -14.30 4.22 -16.66
CA GLY A 46 -14.99 4.54 -15.41
C GLY A 46 -14.10 4.50 -14.15
N PRO A 47 -14.68 4.29 -12.95
CA PRO A 47 -13.96 4.26 -11.70
C PRO A 47 -12.99 3.09 -11.57
N ILE A 48 -11.94 3.24 -10.75
CA ILE A 48 -11.03 2.13 -10.44
C ILE A 48 -11.79 1.06 -9.65
N ARG A 49 -11.81 -0.16 -10.17
CA ARG A 49 -12.46 -1.32 -9.53
C ARG A 49 -11.47 -2.10 -8.66
N PRO A 50 -11.96 -2.88 -7.68
CA PRO A 50 -11.10 -3.68 -6.81
C PRO A 50 -10.16 -4.65 -7.54
N CYS A 51 -10.55 -5.15 -8.72
CA CYS A 51 -9.68 -6.01 -9.54
C CYS A 51 -8.43 -5.29 -10.04
N HIS A 52 -8.52 -3.99 -10.37
CA HIS A 52 -7.39 -3.19 -10.85
C HIS A 52 -6.39 -2.93 -9.70
N ILE A 53 -6.90 -2.64 -8.49
CA ILE A 53 -6.05 -2.44 -7.30
C ILE A 53 -5.31 -3.73 -6.92
N ARG A 54 -6.00 -4.88 -6.92
CA ARG A 54 -5.37 -6.17 -6.59
C ARG A 54 -4.29 -6.54 -7.60
N GLU A 55 -4.55 -6.31 -8.88
CA GLU A 55 -3.57 -6.56 -9.94
C GLU A 55 -2.38 -5.61 -9.85
N ALA A 56 -2.62 -4.32 -9.59
CA ALA A 56 -1.56 -3.35 -9.34
C ALA A 56 -0.67 -3.76 -8.16
N TYR A 57 -1.29 -4.12 -7.03
CA TYR A 57 -0.56 -4.60 -5.85
C TYR A 57 0.26 -5.86 -6.16
N ARG A 58 -0.30 -6.80 -6.95
CA ARG A 58 0.40 -8.00 -7.40
C ARG A 58 1.66 -7.65 -8.22
N ARG A 59 1.56 -6.70 -9.16
CA ARG A 59 2.69 -6.23 -9.97
C ARG A 59 3.77 -5.57 -9.13
N LEU A 60 3.40 -4.61 -8.28
CA LEU A 60 4.34 -3.94 -7.37
C LEU A 60 5.05 -4.93 -6.42
N LYS A 61 4.34 -5.99 -5.99
CA LYS A 61 4.94 -7.04 -5.16
C LYS A 61 5.98 -7.86 -5.93
N LEU A 62 5.72 -8.16 -7.21
CA LEU A 62 6.68 -8.86 -8.08
C LEU A 62 7.90 -7.98 -8.42
N GLU A 63 7.69 -6.68 -8.60
CA GLU A 63 8.76 -5.69 -8.77
C GLU A 63 9.59 -5.47 -7.49
N GLY A 64 9.17 -6.04 -6.35
CA GLY A 64 9.88 -5.90 -5.08
C GLY A 64 9.67 -4.56 -4.38
N LYS A 65 8.73 -3.74 -4.84
CA LYS A 65 8.42 -2.42 -4.28
C LYS A 65 7.53 -2.47 -3.03
N ILE A 66 6.90 -3.61 -2.79
CA ILE A 66 6.12 -3.87 -1.59
C ILE A 66 7.03 -4.47 -0.50
N PRO A 67 7.04 -3.91 0.73
CA PRO A 67 7.74 -4.50 1.86
C PRO A 67 7.38 -5.98 2.04
N LYS A 68 8.38 -6.86 1.99
CA LYS A 68 8.19 -8.30 2.20
C LYS A 68 8.07 -8.57 3.70
N LYS A 69 7.17 -9.49 4.06
CA LYS A 69 7.14 -10.03 5.43
C LYS A 69 8.47 -10.75 5.67
N SER A 70 9.23 -10.29 6.66
CA SER A 70 10.50 -10.88 7.08
C SER A 70 10.30 -12.17 7.90
N VAL A 71 9.11 -12.37 8.46
CA VAL A 71 8.79 -13.58 9.22
C VAL A 71 8.25 -14.69 8.31
N PRO A 72 8.83 -15.91 8.33
CA PRO A 72 8.23 -17.07 7.70
C PRO A 72 6.86 -17.35 8.34
N ARG A 73 5.91 -17.87 7.56
CA ARG A 73 4.68 -18.39 8.17
C ARG A 73 5.06 -19.59 9.01
N LEU A 74 4.84 -19.50 10.32
CA LEU A 74 5.14 -20.58 11.26
C LEU A 74 4.34 -21.85 10.99
N PHE A 75 3.23 -21.75 10.23
CA PHE A 75 2.41 -22.90 9.83
C PHE A 75 1.93 -22.75 8.38
N ARG A 76 1.96 -23.87 7.64
CA ARG A 76 1.60 -24.01 6.22
C ARG A 76 0.22 -24.64 6.09
#